data_AF-A0A533UY55-F1
#
_entry.id   AF-A0A533UY55-F1
#
_cell.length_a   1.000
_cell.length_b   1.000
_cell.length_c   1.000
_cell.angle_alpha   90.00
_cell.angle_beta   90.00
_cell.angle_gamma   90.00
#
_symmetry.space_group_name_H-M   'P 1'
#
loop_
_entity.id
_entity.type
_entity.pdbx_description
1 polymer ?
#
loop_
_entity_poly.entity_id
_entity_poly.type
_entity_poly.pdbx_seq_one_letter_code
_entity_poly.pdbx_strand_id
1 'polypeptide(L)'
;MPIRISEVSNMRGIGPKTIKVLYEKLKITSIDELEKAAVEGRIAVLKGFSGVKEKNILKVIQLSKQQTGRYLLGDVYPIIKKIESRLTNEGGVIHCAVVGSF
;
A
#
# COMPACT_ATOMS: atom_id res chain seq x y z
N MET A 1 5.54 21.46 -7.13
CA MET A 1 4.87 21.34 -5.81
C MET A 1 5.42 20.07 -5.14
N PRO A 2 5.60 20.03 -3.81
CA PRO A 2 5.97 18.79 -3.12
C PRO A 2 4.91 17.71 -3.37
N ILE A 3 5.29 16.44 -3.23
CA ILE A 3 4.33 15.33 -3.34
C ILE A 3 3.13 15.66 -2.47
N ARG A 4 1.93 15.58 -3.04
CA ARG A 4 0.72 15.84 -2.25
C ARG A 4 0.71 14.85 -1.11
N ILE A 5 0.88 15.37 0.11
CA ILE A 5 0.96 14.56 1.32
C ILE A 5 -0.29 13.68 1.42
N SER A 6 -1.45 14.15 0.94
CA SER A 6 -2.69 13.36 0.85
C SER A 6 -2.57 12.10 -0.01
N GLU A 7 -1.81 12.12 -1.11
CA GLU A 7 -1.67 10.98 -2.03
C GLU A 7 -0.75 9.90 -1.45
N VAL A 8 0.24 10.30 -0.63
CA VAL A 8 1.20 9.38 -0.02
C VAL A 8 0.85 9.02 1.42
N SER A 9 0.07 9.85 2.12
CA SER A 9 -0.33 9.62 3.52
C SER A 9 -1.28 8.42 3.66
N ASN A 10 -1.97 8.03 2.58
CA ASN A 10 -2.77 6.80 2.56
C ASN A 10 -1.89 5.53 2.43
N MET A 11 -0.61 5.68 2.10
CA MET A 11 0.34 4.57 2.00
C MET A 11 0.85 4.19 3.39
N ARG A 12 0.38 3.04 3.90
CA ARG A 12 0.83 2.48 5.19
C ARG A 12 2.36 2.42 5.26
N GLY A 13 2.95 3.12 6.24
CA GLY A 13 4.39 3.11 6.50
C GLY A 13 5.18 4.27 5.89
N ILE A 14 4.54 5.18 5.13
CA ILE A 14 5.18 6.40 4.61
C ILE A 14 4.66 7.62 5.37
N GLY A 15 5.38 8.02 6.42
CA GLY A 15 5.03 9.19 7.22
C GLY A 15 5.54 10.52 6.66
N PRO A 16 5.06 11.67 7.16
CA PRO A 16 5.45 13.00 6.69
C PRO A 16 6.96 13.28 6.82
N LYS A 17 7.64 12.68 7.81
CA LYS A 17 9.10 12.76 7.95
C LYS A 17 9.82 12.11 6.76
N THR A 18 9.34 10.94 6.33
CA THR A 18 9.87 10.21 5.18
C THR A 18 9.67 11.02 3.90
N ILE A 19 8.47 11.57 3.69
CA ILE A 19 8.14 12.40 2.52
C ILE A 19 9.04 13.63 2.45
N LYS A 20 9.26 14.30 3.58
CA LYS A 20 10.15 15.47 3.65
C LYS A 20 11.58 15.12 3.22
N VAL A 21 12.14 14.03 3.71
CA VAL A 21 13.51 13.61 3.35
C VAL A 21 13.60 13.24 1.87
N LEU A 22 12.61 12.52 1.33
CA LEU A 22 12.57 12.16 -0.09
C LEU A 22 12.47 13.39 -1.00
N TYR A 23 11.67 14.39 -0.60
CA TYR A 23 11.59 15.66 -1.31
C TYR A 23 12.89 16.48 -1.21
N GLU A 24 13.49 16.58 -0.03
CA GLU A 24 14.72 17.36 0.16
C GLU A 24 15.93 16.76 -0.53
N LYS A 25 16.07 15.43 -0.48
CA LYS A 25 17.27 14.72 -0.98
C LYS A 25 17.17 14.25 -2.42
N LEU A 26 16.00 13.75 -2.83
CA LEU A 26 15.81 13.18 -4.16
C LEU A 26 14.89 14.03 -5.06
N LYS A 27 14.35 15.14 -4.54
CA LYS A 27 13.44 16.05 -5.27
C LYS A 27 12.22 15.34 -5.87
N ILE A 28 11.80 14.24 -5.25
CA ILE A 28 10.65 13.45 -5.68
C ILE A 28 9.37 14.25 -5.39
N THR A 29 8.52 14.40 -6.39
CA THR A 29 7.26 15.17 -6.35
C THR A 29 6.03 14.38 -6.77
N SER A 30 6.19 13.15 -7.27
CA SER A 30 5.09 12.27 -7.67
C SER A 30 5.28 10.83 -7.18
N ILE A 31 4.18 10.04 -7.19
CA ILE A 31 4.22 8.60 -6.90
C ILE A 31 5.05 7.84 -7.92
N ASP A 32 5.02 8.23 -9.20
CA ASP A 32 5.79 7.56 -10.25
C ASP A 32 7.30 7.82 -10.10
N GLU A 33 7.70 9.03 -9.72
CA GLU A 33 9.09 9.33 -9.38
C GLU A 33 9.54 8.57 -8.14
N LEU A 34 8.65 8.42 -7.15
CA LEU A 34 8.93 7.63 -5.95
C LEU A 34 9.13 6.15 -6.28
N GLU A 35 8.30 5.60 -7.17
CA GLU A 35 8.43 4.23 -7.65
C GLU A 35 9.76 4.02 -8.37
N LYS A 36 10.10 4.90 -9.32
CA LYS A 36 11.38 4.83 -10.04
C LYS A 36 12.57 4.88 -9.08
N ALA A 37 12.56 5.82 -8.13
CA ALA A 37 13.62 5.93 -7.14
C ALA A 37 13.74 4.69 -6.24
N ALA A 38 12.63 4.03 -5.92
CA ALA A 38 12.62 2.79 -5.17
C ALA A 38 13.14 1.59 -5.99
N VAL A 39 12.77 1.50 -7.27
CA VAL A 39 13.24 0.44 -8.18
C VAL A 39 14.74 0.58 -8.47
N GLU A 40 15.21 1.81 -8.62
CA GLU A 40 16.63 2.13 -8.87
C GLU A 40 17.50 2.03 -7.60
N GLY A 41 16.93 1.69 -6.45
CA GLY A 41 17.68 1.55 -5.19
C GLY A 41 18.16 2.88 -4.58
N ARG A 42 17.67 4.03 -5.07
CA ARG A 42 18.13 5.35 -4.64
C ARG A 42 17.65 5.72 -3.23
N ILE A 43 16.59 5.08 -2.74
CA ILE A 43 16.02 5.38 -1.43
C ILE A 43 16.86 4.72 -0.33
N ALA A 44 17.32 3.49 -0.54
CA ALA A 44 18.15 2.74 0.42
C ALA A 44 19.50 3.39 0.71
N VAL A 45 20.01 4.24 -0.19
CA VAL A 45 21.27 5.00 -0.03
C VAL A 45 21.11 6.17 0.95
N LEU A 46 19.88 6.61 1.24
CA LEU A 46 19.63 7.72 2.15
C LEU A 46 19.81 7.32 3.62
N LYS A 47 20.49 8.17 4.39
CA LYS A 47 20.66 7.97 5.84
C LYS A 47 19.29 7.81 6.55
N GLY A 48 19.10 6.68 7.22
CA GLY A 48 17.85 6.34 7.93
C GLY A 48 16.85 5.51 7.11
N PHE A 49 17.18 5.23 5.84
CA PHE A 49 16.49 4.27 4.99
C PHE A 49 17.32 3.00 4.89
N SER A 50 16.64 1.85 4.85
CA SER A 50 17.25 0.54 4.65
C SER A 50 16.62 -0.09 3.42
N GLY A 51 17.30 -1.09 2.84
CA GLY A 51 16.73 -1.87 1.73
C GLY A 51 15.38 -2.52 2.09
N VAL A 52 15.14 -2.82 3.38
CA VAL A 52 13.83 -3.30 3.86
C VAL A 52 12.77 -2.21 3.76
N LYS A 53 13.09 -0.97 4.17
CA LYS A 53 12.15 0.16 4.04
C LYS A 53 11.85 0.48 2.58
N GLU A 54 12.85 0.44 1.71
CA GLU A 54 12.67 0.67 0.27
C GLU A 54 11.73 -0.39 -0.36
N LYS A 55 11.95 -1.67 -0.06
CA LYS A 55 11.06 -2.75 -0.50
C LYS A 55 9.63 -2.57 0.02
N ASN A 56 9.47 -2.12 1.26
CA ASN A 56 8.15 -1.82 1.82
C ASN A 56 7.49 -0.65 1.09
N ILE A 57 8.22 0.42 0.77
CA ILE A 57 7.73 1.55 -0.02
C ILE A 57 7.25 1.07 -1.39
N LEU A 58 8.08 0.29 -2.11
CA LEU A 58 7.73 -0.25 -3.42
C LEU A 58 6.46 -1.12 -3.36
N LYS A 59 6.38 -2.02 -2.37
CA LYS A 59 5.20 -2.88 -2.17
C LYS A 59 3.94 -2.06 -1.93
N VAL A 60 4.01 -1.00 -1.13
CA VAL A 60 2.84 -0.18 -0.82
C VAL A 60 2.40 0.65 -2.04
N ILE A 61 3.33 1.15 -2.85
CA ILE A 61 3.02 1.83 -4.12
C ILE A 61 2.29 0.89 -5.07
N GLN A 62 2.80 -0.33 -5.24
CA GLN A 62 2.17 -1.36 -6.10
C GLN A 62 0.76 -1.71 -5.61
N LEU A 63 0.58 -1.89 -4.30
CA LEU A 63 -0.74 -2.15 -3.71
C LEU A 63 -1.69 -0.96 -3.87
N SER A 64 -1.19 0.28 -3.84
CA SER A 64 -2.01 1.47 -4.07
C SER A 64 -2.48 1.56 -5.52
N LYS A 65 -1.63 1.20 -6.48
CA LYS A 65 -2.00 1.13 -7.91
C LYS A 65 -3.00 0.01 -8.20
N GLN A 66 -2.97 -1.08 -7.42
CA GLN A 66 -3.93 -2.18 -7.54
C GLN A 66 -5.30 -1.90 -6.89
N GLN A 67 -5.38 -0.93 -5.98
CA GLN A 67 -6.62 -0.62 -5.25
C GLN A 67 -7.60 0.26 -6.04
N THR A 68 -7.23 0.76 -7.22
CA THR A 68 -8.12 1.54 -8.07
C THR A 68 -8.80 0.65 -9.10
N GLY A 69 -9.94 0.03 -8.73
CA GLY A 69 -10.73 -0.76 -9.69
C GLY A 69 -11.89 -1.54 -9.06
N ARG A 70 -12.78 -2.05 -9.93
CA ARG A 70 -13.72 -3.12 -9.58
C ARG A 70 -13.12 -4.45 -10.01
N TYR A 71 -13.36 -5.48 -9.22
CA TYR A 71 -13.05 -6.86 -9.61
C TYR A 71 -14.32 -7.55 -10.09
N LEU A 72 -14.20 -8.53 -10.98
CA LEU A 72 -15.34 -9.36 -11.35
C LEU A 72 -15.75 -10.20 -10.14
N LEU A 73 -17.03 -10.17 -9.78
CA LEU A 73 -17.55 -10.95 -8.66
C LEU A 73 -17.20 -12.44 -8.79
N GLY A 74 -17.25 -13.00 -10.00
CA GLY A 74 -16.86 -14.39 -10.24
C GLY A 74 -15.42 -14.73 -9.83
N ASP A 75 -14.49 -13.79 -9.99
CA ASP A 75 -13.08 -13.97 -9.64
C ASP A 75 -12.85 -13.87 -8.13
N VAL A 76 -13.59 -12.99 -7.45
CA VAL A 76 -13.41 -12.72 -6.01
C VAL A 76 -14.30 -13.57 -5.12
N TYR A 77 -15.41 -14.12 -5.61
CA TYR A 77 -16.36 -14.90 -4.83
C TYR A 77 -15.73 -16.09 -4.08
N PRO A 78 -14.82 -16.89 -4.69
CA PRO A 78 -14.14 -17.97 -3.96
C PRO A 78 -13.28 -17.45 -2.79
N ILE A 79 -12.67 -16.27 -2.96
CA ILE A 79 -11.85 -15.63 -1.92
C ILE A 79 -12.75 -15.14 -0.78
N ILE A 80 -13.88 -14.52 -1.11
CA ILE A 80 -14.91 -14.07 -0.16
C ILE A 80 -15.39 -15.25 0.70
N LYS A 81 -15.78 -16.36 0.05
CA LYS A 81 -16.25 -17.56 0.76
C LYS A 81 -15.19 -18.17 1.67
N LYS A 82 -13.92 -18.14 1.26
CA LYS A 82 -12.81 -18.60 2.10
C LYS A 82 -12.64 -17.73 3.36
N ILE A 83 -12.79 -16.42 3.24
CA ILE A 83 -12.70 -15.50 4.38
C ILE A 83 -13.89 -15.70 5.32
N GLU A 84 -15.12 -15.74 4.79
CA GLU A 84 -16.35 -15.99 5.56
C GLU A 84 -16.28 -17.32 6.32
N SER A 85 -15.82 -18.39 5.65
CA SER A 85 -15.66 -19.71 6.27
C SER A 85 -14.64 -19.69 7.39
N ARG A 86 -13.50 -19.02 7.22
CA ARG A 86 -12.49 -18.91 8.29
C ARG A 86 -13.06 -18.17 9.50
N LEU A 87 -13.67 -17.00 9.28
CA LEU A 87 -14.21 -16.19 10.37
C LEU A 87 -15.34 -16.89 11.11
N THR A 88 -16.22 -17.60 10.40
CA THR A 88 -17.30 -18.40 11.03
C THR A 88 -16.76 -19.51 11.93
N ASN A 89 -15.57 -20.04 11.64
CA ASN A 89 -14.94 -21.12 12.41
C ASN A 89 -14.04 -20.62 13.56
N GLU A 90 -13.87 -19.30 13.73
CA GLU A 90 -13.11 -18.75 14.85
C GLU A 90 -13.94 -18.77 16.14
N GLY A 91 -13.29 -19.16 17.24
CA GLY A 91 -13.93 -19.22 18.55
C GLY A 91 -14.50 -17.87 18.98
N GLY A 92 -15.81 -17.80 19.21
CA GLY A 92 -16.51 -16.59 19.63
C GLY A 92 -17.33 -15.89 18.55
N VAL A 93 -17.28 -16.36 17.29
CA VAL A 93 -18.14 -15.86 16.22
C VAL A 93 -19.46 -16.64 16.20
N ILE A 94 -20.57 -15.93 16.44
CA ILE A 94 -21.93 -16.51 16.42
C ILE A 94 -22.52 -16.46 15.01
N HIS A 95 -22.22 -15.40 14.25
CA HIS A 95 -22.69 -15.20 12.89
C HIS A 95 -21.72 -14.34 12.09
N CYS A 96 -21.50 -14.69 10.83
CA CYS A 96 -20.72 -13.92 9.88
C CYS A 96 -21.52 -13.81 8.58
N ALA A 97 -21.59 -12.60 8.01
CA ALA A 97 -22.23 -12.35 6.74
C ALA A 97 -21.40 -11.36 5.95
N VAL A 98 -21.31 -11.60 4.64
CA VAL A 98 -20.65 -10.67 3.70
C VAL A 98 -21.65 -9.57 3.33
N VAL A 99 -21.24 -8.30 3.42
CA VAL A 99 -22.08 -7.12 3.18
C VAL A 99 -21.42 -6.13 2.20
N GLY A 100 -22.21 -5.20 1.67
CA GLY A 100 -21.76 -4.19 0.71
C GLY A 100 -21.93 -4.62 -0.75
N SER A 101 -21.36 -3.85 -1.67
CA SER A 101 -21.31 -4.19 -3.10
C SER A 101 -20.05 -5.03 -3.38
N PHE A 102 -20.15 -6.34 -3.20
CA PHE A 102 -19.13 -7.30 -3.59
C PHE A 102 -19.56 -8.03 -4.86
#